data_AF-A0AA43A4K0-F1
#
_entry.id   AF-A0AA43A4K0-F1
#
_cell.length_a   1.000
_cell.length_b   1.000
_cell.length_c   1.000
_cell.angle_alpha   90.00
_cell.angle_beta   90.00
_cell.angle_gamma   90.00
#
_symmetry.space_group_name_H-M   'P 1'
#
loop_
_entity.id
_entity.type
_entity.pdbx_description
1 polymer ?
#
loop_
_entity_poly.entity_id
_entity_poly.type
_entity_poly.pdbx_seq_one_letter_code
_entity_poly.pdbx_strand_id
1 'polypeptide(L)'
;MKWNKRVMLRCLFFIITALLLCSCAKPPLQELDAAEYMVGRAYAKQAAEYAPAEYKAARTALNDARAAMQDSDYGDARDSLDFSLQHARRAVVLAEEAQARRLKEEKEQVRIEEEARLKALEERKQKAQSVEKKKPTPQPKKVVKSKMKVVQASDYTVGEGENLWTISAQPEVYGEGLLWPLLYQANRDQ
;
A
#
# COMPACT_ATOMS: atom_id res chain seq x y z
N MET A 1 67.82 35.94 55.56
CA MET A 1 67.89 34.78 54.64
C MET A 1 68.04 35.27 53.21
N LYS A 2 69.25 35.20 52.62
CA LYS A 2 69.45 35.50 51.19
C LYS A 2 69.14 34.24 50.39
N TRP A 3 67.94 34.17 49.82
CA TRP A 3 67.60 33.05 48.92
C TRP A 3 68.53 33.06 47.71
N ASN A 4 69.12 31.91 47.40
CA ASN A 4 70.05 31.76 46.30
C ASN A 4 69.26 31.89 44.99
N LYS A 5 69.49 32.97 44.22
CA LYS A 5 68.70 33.30 43.03
C LYS A 5 68.60 32.15 42.02
N ARG A 6 69.62 31.27 41.96
CA ARG A 6 69.61 30.05 41.13
C ARG A 6 68.63 28.98 41.60
N VAL A 7 68.43 28.84 42.91
CA VAL A 7 67.46 27.92 43.51
C VAL A 7 66.05 28.44 43.27
N MET A 8 65.84 29.75 43.45
CA MET A 8 64.53 30.36 43.18
C MET A 8 64.15 30.28 41.70
N LEU A 9 65.09 30.50 40.78
CA LEU A 9 64.83 30.40 39.33
C LEU A 9 64.55 28.96 38.88
N ARG A 10 65.21 27.96 39.50
CA ARG A 10 64.93 26.54 39.26
C ARG A 10 63.55 26.14 39.77
N CYS A 11 63.18 26.54 40.98
CA CYS A 11 61.84 26.29 41.52
C CYS A 11 60.75 26.97 40.68
N LEU A 12 60.98 28.21 40.23
CA LEU A 12 60.07 28.91 39.33
C LEU A 12 59.88 28.15 38.00
N PHE A 13 60.97 27.64 37.42
CA PHE A 13 60.92 26.85 36.19
C PHE A 13 60.13 25.55 36.39
N PHE A 14 60.37 24.83 37.49
CA PHE A 14 59.61 23.62 37.85
C PHE A 14 58.11 23.90 38.04
N ILE A 15 57.75 25.01 38.70
CA ILE A 15 56.35 25.41 38.90
C ILE A 15 55.68 25.78 37.57
N ILE A 16 56.36 26.51 36.69
CA ILE A 16 55.86 26.86 35.36
C ILE A 16 55.70 25.59 34.50
N THR A 17 56.65 24.66 34.53
CA THR A 17 56.51 23.38 33.83
C THR A 17 55.39 22.52 34.40
N ALA A 18 55.14 22.55 35.71
CA ALA A 18 54.03 21.83 36.34
C ALA A 18 52.67 22.45 35.99
N LEU A 19 52.58 23.79 35.89
CA LEU A 19 51.39 24.49 35.44
C LEU A 19 51.09 24.24 33.95
N LEU A 20 52.11 24.08 33.11
CA LEU A 20 51.95 23.74 31.68
C LEU A 20 51.42 22.30 31.44
N LEU A 21 51.53 21.41 32.44
CA LEU A 21 51.01 20.04 32.36
C LEU A 21 49.54 19.92 32.80
N CYS A 22 48.88 21.01 33.19
CA CYS A 22 47.41 21.06 33.36
C CYS A 22 46.73 21.12 31.97
N SER A 23 46.77 20.00 31.24
CA SER A 23 45.94 19.82 30.05
C SER A 23 44.50 19.56 30.49
N CYS A 24 43.67 20.60 30.54
CA CYS A 24 42.22 20.43 30.68
C CYS A 24 41.74 19.49 29.57
N ALA A 25 41.17 18.34 29.94
CA ALA A 25 40.60 17.41 28.98
C ALA A 25 39.50 18.14 28.15
N LYS A 26 39.56 18.01 26.83
CA LYS A 26 38.62 18.68 25.91
C LYS A 26 37.27 17.94 25.90
N PRO A 27 36.12 18.63 25.89
CA PRO A 27 34.81 18.00 25.79
C PRO A 27 34.60 17.25 24.46
N PRO A 28 33.93 16.08 24.45
CA PRO A 28 33.72 15.24 23.27
C PRO A 28 32.50 15.68 22.43
N LEU A 29 32.56 16.90 21.87
CA LEU A 29 31.42 17.50 21.15
C LEU A 29 31.09 16.80 19.82
N GLN A 30 32.09 16.23 19.15
CA GLN A 30 31.89 15.56 17.86
C GLN A 30 31.14 14.23 18.03
N GLU A 31 31.50 13.49 19.07
CA GLU A 31 30.86 12.25 19.46
C GLU A 31 29.43 12.49 19.94
N LEU A 32 29.21 13.60 20.66
CA LEU A 32 27.88 14.04 21.08
C LEU A 32 26.96 14.27 19.88
N ASP A 33 27.39 15.09 18.92
CA ASP A 33 26.59 15.39 17.71
C ASP A 33 26.27 14.12 16.91
N ALA A 34 27.26 13.22 16.76
CA ALA A 34 27.05 11.94 16.09
C ALA A 34 26.01 11.05 16.80
N ALA A 35 26.06 10.97 18.13
CA ALA A 35 25.12 10.21 18.93
C ALA A 35 23.71 10.82 18.88
N GLU A 36 23.58 12.15 19.02
CA GLU A 36 22.31 12.87 18.92
C GLU A 36 21.65 12.67 17.56
N TYR A 37 22.42 12.85 16.47
CA TYR A 37 21.95 12.61 15.12
C TYR A 37 21.42 11.18 14.94
N MET A 38 22.17 10.18 15.41
CA MET A 38 21.77 8.77 15.24
C MET A 38 20.57 8.38 16.10
N VAL A 39 20.46 8.89 17.33
CA VAL A 39 19.26 8.71 18.16
C VAL A 39 18.05 9.38 17.52
N GLY A 40 18.22 10.57 16.93
CA GLY A 40 17.19 11.25 16.14
C GLY A 40 16.76 10.44 14.91
N ARG A 41 17.72 9.86 14.18
CA ARG A 41 17.44 8.96 13.04
C ARG A 41 16.67 7.72 13.49
N ALA A 42 17.06 7.10 14.61
CA ALA A 42 16.34 5.95 15.17
C ALA A 42 14.90 6.31 15.53
N TYR A 43 14.68 7.48 16.12
CA TYR A 43 13.34 8.01 16.40
C TYR A 43 12.51 8.17 15.11
N ALA A 44 13.09 8.80 14.09
CA ALA A 44 12.41 9.00 12.80
C ALA A 44 12.05 7.68 12.10
N LYS A 45 12.81 6.61 12.36
CA LYS A 45 12.51 5.23 11.93
C LYS A 45 11.55 4.49 12.85
N GLN A 46 10.89 5.19 13.79
CA GLN A 46 9.95 4.62 14.74
C GLN A 46 10.58 3.49 15.57
N ALA A 47 11.88 3.58 15.88
CA ALA A 47 12.57 2.53 16.62
C ALA A 47 12.01 2.31 18.04
N ALA A 48 11.26 3.26 18.59
CA ALA A 48 10.50 3.05 19.83
C ALA A 48 9.49 1.90 19.72
N GLU A 49 8.91 1.67 18.54
CA GLU A 49 7.97 0.58 18.29
C GLU A 49 8.70 -0.68 17.81
N TYR A 50 9.61 -0.51 16.85
CA TYR A 50 10.22 -1.64 16.15
C TYR A 50 11.47 -2.22 16.82
N ALA A 51 12.17 -1.42 17.63
CA ALA A 51 13.41 -1.80 18.30
C ALA A 51 13.51 -1.17 19.70
N PRO A 52 12.51 -1.39 20.59
CA PRO A 52 12.36 -0.63 21.83
C PRO A 52 13.55 -0.79 22.79
N ALA A 53 14.15 -1.98 22.86
CA ALA A 53 15.29 -2.24 23.74
C ALA A 53 16.52 -1.42 23.33
N GLU A 54 16.92 -1.50 22.06
CA GLU A 54 18.06 -0.76 21.50
C GLU A 54 17.83 0.75 21.55
N TYR A 55 16.62 1.20 21.20
CA TYR A 55 16.29 2.63 21.21
C TYR A 55 16.28 3.21 22.63
N LYS A 56 15.83 2.44 23.63
CA LYS A 56 15.90 2.83 25.05
C LYS A 56 17.34 2.90 25.54
N ALA A 57 18.14 1.87 25.26
CA ALA A 57 19.55 1.82 25.63
C ALA A 57 20.33 3.03 25.07
N ALA A 58 20.12 3.36 23.79
CA ALA A 58 20.74 4.51 23.16
C ALA A 58 20.40 5.84 23.85
N ARG A 59 19.12 6.05 24.15
CA ARG A 59 18.66 7.30 24.79
C ARG A 59 19.11 7.42 26.24
N THR A 60 19.12 6.32 26.98
CA THR A 60 19.66 6.30 28.35
C THR A 60 21.13 6.71 28.34
N ALA A 61 21.95 6.07 27.52
CA ALA A 61 23.38 6.38 27.45
C ALA A 61 23.68 7.79 26.92
N LEU A 62 22.85 8.33 26.02
CA LEU A 62 22.96 9.74 25.62
C LEU A 62 22.68 10.70 26.78
N ASN A 63 21.72 10.38 27.64
CA ASN A 63 21.45 11.18 28.83
C ASN A 63 22.58 11.06 29.86
N ASP A 64 23.10 9.86 30.07
CA ASP A 64 24.24 9.61 30.97
C ASP A 64 25.49 10.37 30.49
N ALA A 65 25.76 10.36 29.18
CA ALA A 65 26.82 11.14 28.57
C ALA A 65 26.68 12.65 28.84
N ARG A 66 25.46 13.19 28.70
CA ARG A 66 25.18 14.61 28.97
C ARG A 66 25.38 14.96 30.45
N ALA A 67 25.03 14.06 31.36
CA ALA A 67 25.29 14.23 32.80
C ALA A 67 26.80 14.23 33.08
N ALA A 68 27.55 13.26 32.56
CA ALA A 68 29.01 13.19 32.70
C ALA A 68 29.70 14.44 32.12
N MET A 69 29.21 14.98 31.00
CA MET A 69 29.71 16.25 30.45
C MET A 69 29.45 17.44 31.37
N GLN A 70 28.30 17.50 32.07
CA GLN A 70 28.01 18.57 33.04
C GLN A 70 28.97 18.49 34.22
N ASP A 71 29.33 17.29 34.64
CA ASP A 71 30.30 17.04 35.71
C ASP A 71 31.77 17.19 35.25
N SER A 72 31.99 17.55 33.98
CA SER A 72 33.31 17.61 33.34
C SER A 72 34.07 16.27 33.32
N ASP A 73 33.37 15.15 33.54
CA ASP A 73 33.92 13.80 33.36
C ASP A 73 33.85 13.39 31.88
N TYR A 74 34.83 13.87 31.13
CA TYR A 74 34.89 13.61 29.69
C TYR A 74 35.32 12.18 29.34
N GLY A 75 35.80 11.38 30.30
CA GLY A 75 36.09 9.96 30.08
C GLY A 75 34.78 9.19 29.97
N ASP A 76 34.00 9.25 31.05
CA ASP A 76 32.69 8.58 31.15
C ASP A 76 31.71 9.09 30.08
N ALA A 77 31.79 10.38 29.73
CA ALA A 77 31.00 10.94 28.64
C ALA A 77 31.31 10.27 27.29
N ARG A 78 32.59 10.02 26.96
CA ARG A 78 32.96 9.38 25.68
C ARG A 78 32.47 7.94 25.60
N ASP A 79 32.62 7.19 26.68
CA ASP A 79 32.19 5.79 26.73
C ASP A 79 30.68 5.67 26.60
N SER A 80 29.94 6.55 27.29
CA SER A 80 28.48 6.63 27.19
C SER A 80 28.02 7.06 25.79
N LEU A 81 28.74 7.97 25.13
CA LEU A 81 28.45 8.38 23.74
C LEU A 81 28.68 7.25 22.73
N ASP A 82 29.77 6.50 22.85
CA ASP A 82 30.01 5.36 21.97
C ASP A 82 28.93 4.28 22.14
N PHE A 83 28.57 3.96 23.39
CA PHE A 83 27.47 3.05 23.68
C PHE A 83 26.14 3.54 23.08
N SER A 84 25.81 4.82 23.27
CA SER A 84 24.64 5.46 22.66
C SER A 84 24.62 5.29 21.14
N LEU A 85 25.75 5.59 20.47
CA LEU A 85 25.89 5.52 19.03
C LEU A 85 25.72 4.10 18.49
N GLN A 86 26.33 3.10 19.15
CA GLN A 86 26.21 1.69 18.76
C GLN A 86 24.76 1.21 18.85
N HIS A 87 24.09 1.49 19.97
CA HIS A 87 22.70 1.10 20.18
C HIS A 87 21.75 1.84 19.24
N ALA A 88 21.99 3.12 18.95
CA ALA A 88 21.19 3.89 17.99
C ALA A 88 21.31 3.32 16.57
N ARG A 89 22.51 2.93 16.14
CA ARG A 89 22.73 2.26 14.84
C ARG A 89 21.98 0.93 14.76
N ARG A 90 22.06 0.10 15.80
CA ARG A 90 21.31 -1.16 15.86
C ARG A 90 19.80 -0.93 15.83
N ALA A 91 19.32 0.06 16.57
CA ALA A 91 17.90 0.43 16.61
C ALA A 91 17.38 0.82 15.21
N VAL A 92 18.16 1.58 14.43
CA VAL A 92 17.81 1.92 13.04
C VAL A 92 17.70 0.69 12.16
N VAL A 93 18.70 -0.20 12.19
CA VAL A 93 18.70 -1.40 11.34
C VAL A 93 17.51 -2.30 11.66
N LEU A 94 17.29 -2.58 12.95
CA LEU A 94 16.16 -3.40 13.39
C LEU A 94 14.81 -2.78 13.00
N ALA A 95 14.69 -1.45 13.09
CA ALA A 95 13.48 -0.76 12.70
C ALA A 95 13.23 -0.82 11.19
N GLU A 96 14.25 -0.60 10.37
CA GLU A 96 14.15 -0.71 8.91
C GLU A 96 13.81 -2.14 8.48
N GLU A 97 14.43 -3.15 9.09
CA GLU A 97 14.11 -4.54 8.82
C GLU A 97 12.68 -4.92 9.23
N ALA A 98 12.20 -4.47 10.39
CA ALA A 98 10.85 -4.74 10.85
C ALA A 98 9.80 -4.09 9.94
N GLN A 99 10.03 -2.85 9.51
CA GLN A 99 9.18 -2.19 8.52
C GLN A 99 9.19 -2.94 7.19
N ALA A 100 10.37 -3.38 6.72
CA ALA A 100 10.47 -4.15 5.49
C ALA A 100 9.75 -5.50 5.57
N ARG A 101 9.76 -6.16 6.72
CA ARG A 101 8.98 -7.39 6.97
C ARG A 101 7.48 -7.12 6.92
N ARG A 102 6.99 -6.12 7.66
CA ARG A 102 5.56 -5.75 7.64
C ARG A 102 5.08 -5.37 6.24
N LEU A 103 5.88 -4.62 5.48
CA LEU A 103 5.53 -4.25 4.11
C LEU A 103 5.45 -5.47 3.18
N LYS A 104 6.33 -6.46 3.36
CA LYS A 104 6.27 -7.72 2.59
C LYS A 104 5.02 -8.52 2.96
N GLU A 105 4.71 -8.62 4.25
CA GLU A 105 3.51 -9.29 4.74
C GLU A 105 2.23 -8.62 4.22
N GLU A 106 2.16 -7.28 4.25
CA GLU A 106 1.03 -6.51 3.70
C GLU A 106 0.89 -6.72 2.19
N LYS A 107 1.99 -6.65 1.44
CA LYS A 107 1.97 -6.91 -0.01
C LYS A 107 1.53 -8.34 -0.34
N GLU A 108 1.98 -9.31 0.45
CA GLU A 108 1.57 -10.70 0.29
C GLU A 108 0.08 -10.88 0.59
N GLN A 109 -0.41 -10.27 1.65
CA GLN A 109 -1.82 -10.28 2.02
C GLN A 109 -2.69 -9.67 0.92
N VAL A 110 -2.28 -8.52 0.37
CA VAL A 110 -2.97 -7.90 -0.77
C VAL A 110 -2.99 -8.81 -1.99
N ARG A 111 -1.88 -9.50 -2.28
CA ARG A 111 -1.81 -10.46 -3.39
C ARG A 111 -2.77 -11.64 -3.19
N ILE A 112 -2.82 -12.20 -1.98
CA ILE A 112 -3.72 -13.29 -1.62
C ILE A 112 -5.19 -12.83 -1.75
N GLU A 113 -5.51 -11.64 -1.26
CA GLU A 113 -6.86 -11.06 -1.35
C GLU A 113 -7.28 -10.78 -2.79
N GLU A 114 -6.37 -10.26 -3.62
CA GLU A 114 -6.62 -10.06 -5.04
C GLU A 114 -6.85 -11.38 -5.77
N GLU A 115 -6.02 -12.40 -5.51
CA GLU A 115 -6.19 -13.74 -6.08
C GLU A 115 -7.54 -14.36 -5.66
N ALA A 116 -7.91 -14.24 -4.38
CA ALA A 116 -9.19 -14.72 -3.88
C ALA A 116 -10.37 -13.98 -4.54
N ARG A 117 -10.25 -12.67 -4.76
CA ARG A 117 -11.27 -11.86 -5.45
C ARG A 117 -11.43 -12.30 -6.91
N LEU A 118 -10.33 -12.57 -7.62
CA LEU A 118 -10.35 -13.05 -8.99
C LEU A 118 -11.00 -14.44 -9.09
N LYS A 119 -10.62 -15.37 -8.20
CA LYS A 119 -11.25 -16.71 -8.13
C LYS A 119 -12.75 -16.61 -7.85
N ALA A 120 -13.17 -15.78 -6.90
CA ALA A 120 -14.60 -15.57 -6.61
C ALA A 120 -15.37 -14.97 -7.79
N LEU A 121 -14.76 -14.06 -8.55
CA LEU A 121 -15.37 -13.51 -9.76
C LEU A 121 -15.50 -14.58 -10.85
N GLU A 122 -14.48 -15.40 -11.05
CA GLU A 122 -14.50 -16.49 -12.02
C GLU A 122 -15.56 -17.54 -11.66
N GLU A 123 -15.64 -17.94 -10.39
CA GLU A 123 -16.71 -18.83 -9.92
C GLU A 123 -18.10 -18.24 -10.14
N ARG A 124 -18.27 -16.92 -9.92
CA ARG A 124 -19.54 -16.23 -10.20
C ARG A 124 -19.85 -16.24 -11.70
N LYS A 125 -18.86 -16.01 -12.57
CA LYS A 125 -19.04 -16.11 -14.03
C LYS A 125 -19.42 -17.52 -14.46
N GLN A 126 -18.76 -18.55 -13.93
CA GLN A 126 -19.07 -19.95 -14.23
C GLN A 126 -20.46 -20.35 -13.71
N LYS A 127 -20.85 -19.90 -12.52
CA LYS A 127 -22.20 -20.08 -11.98
C LYS A 127 -23.24 -19.35 -12.84
N ALA A 128 -22.99 -18.10 -13.25
CA ALA A 128 -23.89 -17.37 -14.13
C ALA A 128 -24.05 -18.04 -15.51
N GLN A 129 -22.94 -18.48 -16.13
CA GLN A 129 -22.97 -19.20 -17.41
C GLN A 129 -23.67 -20.56 -17.31
N SER A 130 -23.51 -21.28 -16.19
CA SER A 130 -24.22 -22.55 -15.98
C SER A 130 -25.71 -22.35 -15.71
N VAL A 131 -26.11 -21.26 -15.05
CA VAL A 131 -27.51 -20.86 -14.87
C VAL A 131 -28.13 -20.39 -16.20
N GLU A 132 -27.38 -19.70 -17.05
CA GLU A 132 -27.83 -19.30 -18.39
C GLU A 132 -27.99 -20.50 -19.33
N LYS A 133 -27.06 -21.48 -19.28
CA LYS A 133 -27.20 -22.75 -20.01
C LYS A 133 -28.32 -23.65 -19.48
N LYS A 134 -28.68 -23.53 -18.20
CA LYS A 134 -29.79 -24.27 -17.56
C LYS A 134 -31.11 -23.53 -17.59
N LYS A 135 -31.14 -22.24 -17.95
CA LYS A 135 -32.37 -21.56 -18.31
C LYS A 135 -32.92 -22.37 -19.49
N PRO A 136 -34.09 -23.01 -19.37
CA PRO A 136 -34.73 -23.58 -20.52
C PRO A 136 -34.75 -22.44 -21.54
N THR A 137 -34.18 -22.68 -22.72
CA THR A 137 -34.54 -21.93 -23.92
C THR A 137 -36.04 -21.69 -23.77
N PRO A 138 -36.56 -20.45 -23.82
CA PRO A 138 -37.99 -20.27 -24.00
C PRO A 138 -38.27 -21.14 -25.20
N GLN A 139 -38.89 -22.31 -24.96
CA GLN A 139 -39.25 -23.19 -26.06
C GLN A 139 -40.00 -22.24 -26.96
N PRO A 140 -39.59 -22.04 -28.23
CA PRO A 140 -40.46 -21.33 -29.14
C PRO A 140 -41.77 -22.07 -28.98
N LYS A 141 -42.79 -21.42 -28.40
CA LYS A 141 -44.11 -22.02 -28.21
C LYS A 141 -44.35 -22.60 -29.59
N LYS A 142 -44.40 -23.94 -29.66
CA LYS A 142 -44.77 -24.62 -30.89
C LYS A 142 -46.10 -23.99 -31.22
N VAL A 143 -46.09 -23.01 -32.12
CA VAL A 143 -47.28 -22.53 -32.77
C VAL A 143 -47.76 -23.81 -33.40
N VAL A 144 -48.79 -24.36 -32.77
CA VAL A 144 -49.49 -25.53 -33.27
C VAL A 144 -49.80 -25.11 -34.69
N LYS A 145 -49.09 -25.67 -35.66
CA LYS A 145 -49.48 -25.61 -37.07
C LYS A 145 -50.78 -26.39 -37.11
N SER A 146 -51.84 -25.73 -36.69
CA SER A 146 -53.19 -26.11 -37.03
C SER A 146 -53.18 -26.05 -38.55
N LYS A 147 -53.37 -27.22 -39.17
CA LYS A 147 -53.75 -27.29 -40.57
C LYS A 147 -55.12 -26.61 -40.67
N MET A 148 -55.14 -25.29 -40.68
CA MET A 148 -56.31 -24.53 -41.09
C MET A 148 -56.14 -24.28 -42.58
N LYS A 149 -57.15 -24.69 -43.32
CA LYS A 149 -57.21 -24.66 -44.77
C LYS A 149 -57.09 -23.21 -45.22
N VAL A 150 -55.96 -22.87 -45.84
CA VAL A 150 -55.69 -21.54 -46.40
C VAL A 150 -56.67 -21.32 -47.55
N VAL A 151 -57.67 -20.48 -47.32
CA VAL A 151 -58.43 -19.83 -48.39
C VAL A 151 -57.63 -18.58 -48.72
N GLN A 152 -57.03 -18.52 -49.90
CA GLN A 152 -56.35 -17.29 -50.34
C GLN A 152 -57.42 -16.21 -50.46
N ALA A 153 -57.38 -15.19 -49.59
CA ALA A 153 -58.19 -14.01 -49.77
C ALA A 153 -57.64 -13.24 -50.97
N SER A 154 -58.45 -13.11 -52.03
CA SER A 154 -58.11 -12.29 -53.20
C SER A 154 -58.18 -10.79 -52.90
N ASP A 155 -58.96 -10.41 -51.88
CA ASP A 155 -59.25 -9.02 -51.52
C ASP A 155 -59.32 -8.87 -50.00
N TYR A 156 -58.76 -7.78 -49.46
CA TYR A 156 -58.73 -7.49 -48.03
C TYR A 156 -59.07 -6.02 -47.77
N THR A 157 -60.04 -5.75 -46.91
CA THR A 157 -60.41 -4.37 -46.51
C THR A 157 -59.69 -3.99 -45.23
N VAL A 158 -58.88 -2.94 -45.29
CA VAL A 158 -58.10 -2.45 -44.14
C VAL A 158 -59.02 -1.73 -43.14
N GLY A 159 -59.05 -2.21 -41.90
CA GLY A 159 -59.75 -1.58 -40.79
C GLY A 159 -58.98 -0.43 -40.14
N GLU A 160 -59.64 0.28 -39.21
CA GLU A 160 -58.99 1.38 -38.48
C GLU A 160 -57.83 0.87 -37.61
N GLY A 161 -56.64 1.46 -37.81
CA GLY A 161 -55.44 1.16 -37.01
C GLY A 161 -54.65 -0.07 -37.46
N GLU A 162 -55.08 -0.76 -38.53
CA GLU A 162 -54.33 -1.88 -39.08
C GLU A 162 -53.10 -1.41 -39.87
N ASN A 163 -52.04 -2.22 -39.83
CA ASN A 163 -50.81 -1.99 -40.57
C ASN A 163 -50.38 -3.27 -41.29
N LEU A 164 -49.48 -3.15 -42.27
CA LEU A 164 -49.05 -4.26 -43.12
C LEU A 164 -48.50 -5.46 -42.31
N TRP A 165 -47.87 -5.20 -41.16
CA TRP A 165 -47.39 -6.24 -40.25
C TRP A 165 -48.53 -7.02 -39.61
N THR A 166 -49.55 -6.32 -39.10
CA THR A 166 -50.72 -6.94 -38.46
C THR A 166 -51.57 -7.69 -39.47
N ILE A 167 -51.72 -7.16 -40.69
CA ILE A 167 -52.42 -7.81 -41.80
C ILE A 167 -51.68 -9.09 -42.23
N SER A 168 -50.35 -9.05 -42.33
CA SER A 168 -49.55 -10.23 -42.70
C SER A 168 -49.53 -11.30 -41.61
N ALA A 169 -49.70 -10.90 -40.35
CA ALA A 169 -49.83 -11.82 -39.23
C ALA A 169 -51.16 -12.57 -39.20
N GLN A 170 -52.18 -12.11 -39.96
CA GLN A 170 -53.45 -12.81 -40.06
C GLN A 170 -53.24 -14.17 -40.73
N PRO A 171 -53.76 -15.27 -40.16
CA PRO A 171 -53.61 -16.61 -40.71
C PRO A 171 -54.23 -16.78 -42.10
N GLU A 172 -55.17 -15.91 -42.48
CA GLU A 172 -55.79 -15.85 -43.80
C GLU A 172 -54.88 -15.23 -44.88
N VAL A 173 -53.86 -14.47 -44.49
CA VAL A 173 -52.92 -13.80 -45.40
C VAL A 173 -51.61 -14.60 -45.46
N TYR A 174 -50.76 -14.48 -44.45
CA TYR A 174 -49.49 -15.21 -44.36
C TYR A 174 -49.30 -15.94 -43.02
N GLY A 175 -50.05 -15.56 -41.97
CA GLY A 175 -49.89 -16.09 -40.62
C GLY A 175 -48.58 -15.67 -39.92
N GLU A 176 -47.85 -14.70 -40.50
CA GLU A 176 -46.58 -14.22 -39.98
C GLU A 176 -46.39 -12.74 -40.32
N GLY A 177 -46.32 -11.89 -39.30
CA GLY A 177 -46.21 -10.44 -39.49
C GLY A 177 -44.90 -10.00 -40.16
N LEU A 178 -43.83 -10.80 -40.06
CA LEU A 178 -42.54 -10.52 -40.70
C LEU A 178 -42.58 -10.58 -42.24
N LEU A 179 -43.65 -11.15 -42.82
CA LEU A 179 -43.83 -11.29 -44.27
C LEU A 179 -44.53 -10.09 -44.93
N TRP A 180 -44.74 -9.00 -44.18
CA TRP A 180 -45.30 -7.76 -44.72
C TRP A 180 -44.60 -7.16 -45.95
N PRO A 181 -43.27 -7.32 -46.17
CA PRO A 181 -42.66 -6.82 -47.40
C PRO A 181 -43.18 -7.54 -48.65
N LEU A 182 -43.56 -8.83 -48.53
CA LEU A 182 -44.15 -9.59 -49.63
C LEU A 182 -45.55 -9.07 -49.95
N LEU A 183 -46.36 -8.80 -48.92
CA LEU A 183 -47.70 -8.19 -49.08
C LEU A 183 -47.61 -6.83 -49.77
N TYR A 184 -46.64 -6.00 -49.36
CA TYR A 184 -46.39 -4.70 -49.99
C TYR A 184 -45.95 -4.84 -51.45
N GLN A 185 -45.07 -5.81 -51.74
CA GLN A 185 -44.57 -6.02 -53.10
C GLN A 185 -45.64 -6.54 -54.06
N ALA A 186 -46.54 -7.42 -53.59
CA ALA A 186 -47.61 -8.00 -54.40
C ALA A 186 -48.73 -7.01 -54.76
N ASN A 187 -48.89 -5.94 -53.97
CA ASN A 187 -49.90 -4.90 -54.16
C ASN A 187 -49.27 -3.56 -54.56
N ARG A 188 -48.02 -3.56 -55.02
CA ARG A 188 -47.27 -2.32 -55.32
C ARG A 188 -47.77 -1.63 -56.60
N ASP A 189 -48.34 -2.42 -57.50
CA ASP A 189 -48.78 -2.07 -58.85
C ASP A 189 -50.30 -2.09 -59.03
N GLN A 190 -51.05 -2.26 -57.94
CA GLN A 190 -52.51 -2.10 -57.86
C GLN A 190 -52.88 -0.70 -57.39
#